data_AF-I0BHN1-F1
#
_entry.id   AF-I0BHN1-F1
#
_cell.length_a   1.000
_cell.length_b   1.000
_cell.length_c   1.000
_cell.angle_alpha   90.00
_cell.angle_beta   90.00
_cell.angle_gamma   90.00
#
_symmetry.space_group_name_H-M   'P 1'
#
loop_
_entity.id
_entity.type
_entity.pdbx_description
1 polymer ?
#
loop_
_entity_poly.entity_id
_entity_poly.type
_entity_poly.pdbx_seq_one_letter_code
_entity_poly.pdbx_strand_id
1 'polypeptide(L)' 'MQPVVGVDVAKGFSVIQAFLRRNEPFGRMENLQHDEAGFERLGELLER' A
#
# COMPACT_ATOMS: atom_id res chain seq x y z
N MET A 1 -9.72 -16.16 -1.45
CA MET A 1 -8.90 -15.21 -0.67
C MET A 1 -9.60 -13.87 -0.74
N GLN A 2 -9.64 -13.15 0.37
CA GLN A 2 -10.06 -11.75 0.37
C GLN A 2 -8.93 -10.89 -0.23
N PRO A 3 -9.23 -9.70 -0.77
CA PRO A 3 -8.20 -8.76 -1.17
C PRO A 3 -7.25 -8.48 -0.01
N VAL A 4 -5.96 -8.38 -0.31
CA VAL A 4 -4.92 -8.10 0.68
C VAL A 4 -4.01 -6.98 0.19
N VAL A 5 -3.41 -6.25 1.13
CA VAL A 5 -2.35 -5.29 0.84
C VAL A 5 -1.04 -5.85 1.37
N GLY A 6 -0.08 -6.06 0.47
CA GLY A 6 1.30 -6.33 0.84
C GLY A 6 1.99 -5.03 1.19
N VAL A 7 2.73 -5.02 2.29
CA VAL A 7 3.51 -3.87 2.75
C VAL A 7 4.95 -4.34 2.97
N ASP A 8 5.87 -3.78 2.19
CA ASP A 8 7.31 -3.93 2.42
C ASP A 8 7.80 -2.70 3.19
N VAL A 9 8.40 -2.92 4.36
CA VAL A 9 8.72 -1.84 5.32
C VAL A 9 10.23 -1.64 5.38
N ALA A 10 10.68 -0.44 5.05
CA ALA A 10 12.05 0.02 5.22
C ALA A 10 12.11 1.19 6.21
N LYS A 11 13.32 1.63 6.58
CA LYS A 11 13.47 2.81 7.43
C LYS A 11 13.13 4.07 6.62
N GLY A 12 12.06 4.76 7.02
CA GLY A 12 11.66 6.05 6.46
C GLY A 12 10.65 5.96 5.31
N PHE A 13 10.42 4.77 4.75
CA PHE A 13 9.37 4.56 3.76
C PHE A 13 8.93 3.08 3.72
N SER A 14 7.75 2.83 3.17
CA SER A 14 7.26 1.51 2.80
C SER A 14 6.84 1.49 1.34
N VAL A 15 6.81 0.31 0.73
CA VAL A 15 6.18 0.08 -0.57
C VAL A 15 4.92 -0.74 -0.34
N ILE A 16 3.79 -0.28 -0.88
CA ILE A 16 2.51 -0.96 -0.76
C ILE A 16 2.02 -1.47 -2.11
N GLN A 17 1.43 -2.66 -2.13
CA GLN A 17 0.83 -3.28 -3.31
C GLN A 17 -0.46 -4.01 -2.93
N ALA A 18 -1.57 -3.66 -3.57
CA ALA A 18 -2.83 -4.38 -3.41
C ALA A 18 -2.85 -5.64 -4.28
N PHE A 19 -3.51 -6.70 -3.80
CA PHE A 19 -3.72 -7.95 -4.53
C PHE A 19 -5.19 -8.38 -4.41
N LEU A 20 -5.88 -8.54 -5.54
CA LEU A 20 -7.28 -9.01 -5.56
C LEU A 20 -7.38 -10.52 -5.39
N ARG A 21 -6.39 -11.25 -5.91
CA ARG A 21 -6.24 -12.70 -5.78
C ARG A 21 -4.76 -13.06 -5.65
N ARG A 22 -4.47 -14.36 -5.53
CA ARG A 22 -3.09 -14.85 -5.46
C ARG A 22 -2.34 -14.42 -6.72
N ASN A 23 -1.23 -13.71 -6.54
CA ASN A 23 -0.37 -13.24 -7.63
C ASN A 23 -1.08 -12.33 -8.65
N GLU A 24 -2.22 -11.71 -8.27
CA GLU A 24 -2.96 -10.77 -9.13
C GLU A 24 -2.89 -9.38 -8.49
N PRO A 25 -1.84 -8.58 -8.80
CA PRO A 25 -1.68 -7.24 -8.28
C PRO A 25 -2.73 -6.29 -8.86
N PHE A 26 -3.18 -5.35 -8.04
CA PHE A 26 -4.11 -4.29 -8.41
C PHE A 26 -3.44 -2.94 -8.41
N GLY A 27 -3.62 -2.18 -9.50
CA GLY A 27 -3.01 -0.87 -9.64
C GLY A 27 -1.48 -0.93 -9.73
N ARG A 28 -0.83 0.09 -9.19
CA ARG A 28 0.63 0.21 -9.14
C ARG A 28 1.10 0.17 -7.69
N MET A 29 2.38 -0.16 -7.50
CA MET A 29 3.04 0.00 -6.22
C MET A 29 3.08 1.48 -5.84
N GLU A 30 2.72 1.79 -4.60
CA GLU A 30 2.82 3.16 -4.07
C GLU A 30 3.90 3.20 -2.99
N ASN A 31 4.67 4.29 -2.99
CA ASN A 31 5.61 4.59 -1.93
C ASN A 31 4.90 5.36 -0.83
N LEU A 32 4.96 4.80 0.37
CA LEU A 32 4.47 5.41 1.59
C LEU A 32 5.64 6.00 2.36
N GLN A 33 5.81 7.31 2.36
CA GLN A 33 6.77 7.95 3.27
C GLN A 33 6.29 7.81 4.71
N HIS A 34 7.22 7.62 5.66
CA HIS A 34 6.88 7.56 7.09
C HIS A 34 6.80 8.96 7.69
N ASP A 35 6.00 9.81 7.06
CA ASP A 35 5.65 11.16 7.48
C ASP A 35 4.13 11.35 7.45
N GLU A 36 3.64 12.48 7.96
CA GLU A 36 2.20 12.76 8.04
C GLU A 36 1.51 12.70 6.67
N ALA A 37 2.13 13.29 5.65
CA ALA A 37 1.61 13.29 4.28
C ALA A 37 1.51 11.89 3.68
N GLY A 38 2.49 11.02 3.96
CA GLY A 38 2.44 9.63 3.58
C GLY A 38 1.27 8.90 4.23
N PHE A 39 1.09 9.05 5.55
CA PHE A 39 0.00 8.39 6.27
C PHE A 39 -1.39 8.90 5.85
N GLU A 40 -1.55 10.18 5.55
CA GLU A 40 -2.79 10.72 4.97
C GLU A 40 -3.12 10.06 3.63
N ARG A 41 -2.12 9.96 2.74
CA ARG A 41 -2.29 9.32 1.44
C ARG A 41 -2.59 7.82 1.54
N LEU A 42 -2.08 7.14 2.58
CA LEU A 42 -2.48 5.76 2.87
C LEU A 42 -3.97 5.67 3.23
N GLY A 43 -4.48 6.60 4.02
CA GLY A 43 -5.91 6.70 4.34
C GLY A 43 -6.76 6.82 3.07
N GLU A 44 -6.41 7.76 2.19
CA GLU A 44 -7.10 7.96 0.90
C GLU A 44 -7.08 6.70 0.02
N LEU A 45 -6.00 5.93 0.04
CA LEU A 45 -5.86 4.70 -0.73
C LEU A 45 -6.72 3.56 -0.18
N LEU A 46 -6.93 3.50 1.14
CA LEU A 46 -7.69 2.44 1.81
C LEU A 46 -9.20 2.71 1.87
N GLU A 47 -9.62 3.96 1.71
CA GLU A 47 -11.04 4.36 1.68
C GLU A 47 -11.71 4.17 0.30
N ARG A 48 -10.94 3.77 -0.73
CA ARG A 48 -11.41 3.56 -2.11
C ARG A 48 -11.74 2.10 -2.42
#